data_AF-A0A2N0X5E2-F1
#
_entry.id   AF-A0A2N0X5E2-F1
#
_cell.length_a   1.000
_cell.length_b   1.000
_cell.length_c   1.000
_cell.angle_alpha   90.00
_cell.angle_beta   90.00
_cell.angle_gamma   90.00
#
_symmetry.space_group_name_H-M   'P 1'
#
loop_
_entity.id
_entity.type
_entity.pdbx_description
1 polymer ?
#
loop_
_entity_poly.entity_id
_entity_poly.type
_entity_poly.pdbx_seq_one_letter_code
_entity_poly.pdbx_strand_id
1 'polypeptide(L)' 'DLSPADWGGWGWRISPRGRALMLRGGPGLRVRHAGGAVTEVSCSDAEQAAAVLNSYAGSPREAATRTPR' A
#
# COMPACT_ATOMS: atom_id res chain seq x y z
N ASP A 1 6.16 -8.10 9.08
CA ASP A 1 4.69 -8.06 9.12
C ASP A 1 4.17 -6.75 9.67
N LEU A 2 3.05 -6.31 9.14
CA LEU A 2 2.32 -5.12 9.58
C LEU A 2 1.45 -5.48 10.79
N SER A 3 1.52 -4.62 11.81
CA SER A 3 0.61 -4.65 12.96
C SER A 3 -0.20 -3.35 13.01
N PRO A 4 -1.54 -3.43 13.18
CA PRO A 4 -2.36 -2.26 13.44
C PRO A 4 -1.89 -1.48 14.68
N ALA A 5 -1.35 -2.15 15.70
CA ALA A 5 -0.88 -1.51 16.93
C ALA A 5 0.25 -0.51 16.65
N ASP A 6 1.13 -0.79 15.70
CA ASP A 6 2.22 0.11 15.32
C ASP A 6 1.70 1.44 14.76
N TRP A 7 0.50 1.44 14.17
CA TRP A 7 -0.15 2.60 13.58
C TRP A 7 -1.32 3.17 14.42
N GLY A 8 -1.46 2.69 15.66
CA GLY A 8 -2.49 3.13 16.60
C GLY A 8 -3.88 2.58 16.30
N GLY A 9 -3.97 1.43 15.63
CA GLY A 9 -5.20 0.68 15.38
C GLY A 9 -5.49 0.40 13.90
N TRP A 10 -6.72 -0.01 13.64
CA TRP A 10 -7.22 -0.41 12.33
C TRP A 10 -7.60 0.78 11.44
N GLY A 11 -7.78 0.50 10.15
CA GLY A 11 -8.31 1.43 9.15
C GLY A 11 -7.24 2.25 8.44
N TRP A 12 -7.66 3.41 7.92
CA TRP A 12 -6.77 4.35 7.24
C TRP A 12 -6.11 5.31 8.23
N ARG A 13 -4.78 5.35 8.21
CA ARG A 13 -3.95 6.04 9.19
C ARG A 13 -3.03 7.05 8.51
N ILE A 14 -2.87 8.21 9.13
CA ILE A 14 -1.96 9.27 8.67
C ILE A 14 -1.17 9.75 9.89
N SER A 15 0.13 9.89 9.73
CA SER A 15 1.03 10.37 10.78
C SER A 15 2.30 10.95 10.14
N PRO A 16 3.20 11.59 10.91
CA PRO A 16 4.46 12.13 10.37
C PRO A 16 5.36 11.08 9.70
N ARG A 17 5.25 9.79 10.06
CA ARG A 17 5.99 8.69 9.42
C ARG A 17 5.43 8.26 8.07
N GLY A 18 4.22 8.70 7.70
CA GLY A 18 3.56 8.33 6.45
C GLY A 18 2.10 7.92 6.64
N ARG A 19 1.64 7.06 5.73
CA ARG A 19 0.24 6.60 5.65
C ARG A 19 0.17 5.10 5.81
N ALA A 20 -0.92 4.57 6.34
CA ALA A 20 -1.15 3.14 6.35
C ALA A 20 -2.61 2.75 6.17
N LEU A 21 -2.86 1.67 5.44
CA LEU A 21 -4.16 0.99 5.36
C LEU A 21 -4.07 -0.36 6.09
N MET A 22 -4.65 -0.43 7.29
CA MET A 22 -4.61 -1.61 8.14
C MET A 22 -5.98 -2.27 8.19
N LEU A 23 -6.20 -3.30 7.37
CA LEU A 23 -7.41 -4.13 7.36
C LEU A 23 -7.18 -5.50 8.02
N ARG A 24 -5.92 -5.97 8.02
CA ARG A 24 -5.47 -7.20 8.70
C ARG A 24 -4.06 -7.01 9.28
N GLY A 25 -3.70 -7.83 10.27
CA GLY A 25 -2.30 -8.04 10.65
C GLY A 25 -1.61 -9.04 9.72
N GLY A 26 -0.27 -9.08 9.76
CA GLY A 26 0.55 -10.01 8.99
C GLY A 26 1.19 -9.37 7.76
N PRO A 27 1.32 -10.09 6.63
CA PRO A 27 2.00 -9.56 5.45
C PRO A 27 1.35 -8.27 4.90
N GLY A 28 2.15 -7.51 4.16
CA GLY A 28 1.68 -6.31 3.48
C GLY A 28 2.76 -5.61 2.67
N LEU A 29 2.37 -4.53 2.01
CA LEU A 29 3.22 -3.72 1.16
C LEU A 29 3.77 -2.53 1.94
N ARG A 30 5.03 -2.18 1.69
CA ARG A 30 5.60 -0.87 2.01
C ARG A 30 5.98 -0.18 0.71
N VAL A 31 5.24 0.85 0.35
CA VAL A 31 5.43 1.61 -0.89
C VAL A 31 6.16 2.90 -0.57
N ARG A 32 7.35 3.07 -1.15
CA ARG A 32 8.09 4.33 -1.11
C ARG A 32 7.80 5.10 -2.39
N HIS A 33 7.20 6.28 -2.23
CA HIS A 33 6.86 7.17 -3.33
C HIS A 33 8.09 7.97 -3.76
N ALA A 34 8.10 8.47 -4.99
CA ALA A 34 9.22 9.27 -5.52
C ALA A 34 9.57 10.50 -4.66
N GLY A 35 8.56 11.11 -4.02
CA GLY A 35 8.74 12.23 -3.09
C GLY A 35 9.18 11.85 -1.67
N GLY A 36 9.61 10.60 -1.44
CA GLY A 36 10.08 10.12 -0.14
C GLY A 36 8.99 9.71 0.84
N ALA A 37 7.72 10.02 0.57
CA ALA A 37 6.60 9.55 1.37
C ALA A 37 6.50 8.01 1.37
N VAL A 38 6.01 7.45 2.48
CA VAL A 38 5.80 6.00 2.65
C VAL A 38 4.33 5.70 2.89
N THR A 39 3.82 4.67 2.21
CA THR A 39 2.50 4.09 2.47
C THR A 39 2.63 2.60 2.78
N GLU A 40 2.07 2.14 3.89
CA GLU A 40 1.96 0.71 4.21
C GLU A 40 0.54 0.19 3.97
N VAL A 41 0.39 -1.01 3.42
CA VAL A 41 -0.92 -1.59 3.09
C VAL A 41 -0.95 -3.05 3.49
N SER A 42 -1.86 -3.42 4.37
CA SER A 42 -2.09 -4.82 4.72
C SER A 42 -2.56 -5.61 3.49
N CYS A 43 -1.89 -6.71 3.17
CA CYS A 43 -2.21 -7.56 2.02
C CYS A 43 -1.81 -9.00 2.32
N SER A 44 -2.75 -9.94 2.17
CA SER A 44 -2.49 -11.36 2.47
C SER A 44 -1.44 -11.98 1.54
N ASP A 45 -1.39 -11.55 0.29
CA ASP A 45 -0.41 -11.97 -0.71
C ASP A 45 0.46 -10.78 -1.11
N ALA A 46 1.38 -10.42 -0.21
CA ALA A 46 2.22 -9.26 -0.37
C ALA A 46 3.20 -9.38 -1.54
N GLU A 47 3.66 -10.60 -1.85
CA GLU A 47 4.59 -10.84 -2.97
C GLU A 47 3.91 -10.59 -4.31
N GLN A 48 2.75 -11.22 -4.55
CA GLN A 48 2.01 -11.03 -5.79
C GLN A 48 1.56 -9.57 -5.96
N ALA A 49 1.11 -8.93 -4.87
CA ALA A 49 0.69 -7.54 -4.90
C ALA A 49 1.87 -6.58 -5.18
N ALA A 50 3.07 -6.87 -4.66
CA ALA A 50 4.27 -6.09 -4.95
C ALA A 50 4.67 -6.24 -6.42
N ALA A 51 4.62 -7.46 -6.97
CA ALA A 51 4.90 -7.71 -8.38
C ALA A 51 3.97 -6.91 -9.30
N VAL A 52 2.66 -6.92 -9.01
CA VAL A 52 1.68 -6.11 -9.74
C VAL A 52 2.00 -4.62 -9.62
N LEU A 53 2.20 -4.10 -8.41
CA LEU A 53 2.50 -2.69 -8.21
C LEU A 53 3.76 -2.24 -8.95
N ASN A 54 4.81 -3.06 -8.91
CA ASN A 54 6.07 -2.77 -9.61
C ASN A 54 5.88 -2.77 -11.14
N SER A 55 5.00 -3.61 -11.69
CA SER A 55 4.67 -3.59 -13.12
C SER A 55 4.03 -2.26 -13.55
N TYR A 56 3.22 -1.65 -12.68
CA TYR A 56 2.62 -0.34 -12.94
C TYR A 56 3.60 0.82 -12.72
N ALA A 57 4.52 0.71 -11.76
CA ALA A 57 5.47 1.79 -11.45
C ALA A 57 6.40 2.15 -12.62
N GLY A 58 6.66 1.20 -13.53
CA GLY A 58 7.47 1.41 -14.74
C GLY A 58 6.67 1.84 -15.98
N SER A 59 5.35 1.90 -15.91
CA SER A 59 4.49 2.22 -17.07
C SER A 59 4.07 3.70 -17.05
N PRO A 60 3.98 4.39 -18.21
CA PRO A 60 3.26 5.66 -18.31
C PRO A 60 1.89 5.52 -17.65
N ARG A 61 1.47 6.54 -16.90
CA ARG A 61 0.26 6.60 -16.05
C ARG A 61 -1.07 6.50 -16.84
N GLU A 62 -1.07 5.90 -18.02
CA GLU A 62 -2.25 5.62 -18.84
C GLU A 62 -2.85 4.21 -18.60
N ALA A 63 -2.23 3.39 -17.75
CA ALA A 63 -2.63 1.99 -17.55
C ALA A 63 -3.93 1.77 -16.73
N ALA A 64 -4.79 2.78 -16.57
CA ALA A 64 -6.06 2.62 -15.87
C ALA A 64 -7.23 3.30 -16.60
N THR A 65 -7.99 2.48 -17.35
CA THR A 65 -9.41 2.71 -17.69
C THR A 65 -10.07 1.32 -17.58
N ARG A 66 -11.19 1.08 -16.89
CA ARG A 66 -12.48 1.77 -16.82
C ARG A 66 -13.20 1.41 -15.48
N THR A 67 -14.04 2.30 -14.95
CA THR A 67 -15.23 1.93 -14.14
C THR A 67 -16.47 2.61 -14.72
N PRO A 68 -17.33 1.90 -15.46
CA PRO A 68 -18.77 1.88 -15.15
C PRO A 68 -19.39 0.50 -14.97
N ARG A 69 -20.40 0.59 -14.11
CA ARG A 69 -21.25 -0.39 -13.41
C ARG A 69 -20.53 -1.25 -12.40
#